data_AF-A0A522XQ31-F1
#
_entry.id   AF-A0A522XQ31-F1
#
_cell.length_a   1.000
_cell.length_b   1.000
_cell.length_c   1.000
_cell.angle_alpha   90.00
_cell.angle_beta   90.00
_cell.angle_gamma   90.00
#
_symmetry.space_group_name_H-M   'P 1'
#
loop_
_entity.id
_entity.type
_entity.pdbx_description
1 polymer ?
#
loop_
_entity_poly.entity_id
_entity_poly.type
_entity_poly.pdbx_seq_one_letter_code
_entity_poly.pdbx_strand_id
1 'polypeptide(L)'
;ERELSTVFEAMIEEVPMGRRLLATANPVRTGGPMQVSIAFAERMAGDATYPYPVDGSIRHEVFTRRGGMYFGIAHLLGYRADYPQPLYRFADFNAGWYASRNAAFQNAAGIASGLPLDLDGDLVRYDGGVSRTEAAVRMLGPELGMSEAQIHRALVKAGSYGFQETALYTKVFAVAEGMVHRPLPRARVPQIRLSSPKITRRLTTQWFATRVDARYRRCMARGRRGN
;
A
#
# COMPACT_ATOMS: atom_id res chain seq x y z
N GLU A 1 21.98 7.66 2.96
CA GLU A 1 20.59 7.77 3.51
C GLU A 1 20.61 7.82 5.02
N ARG A 2 21.20 6.84 5.71
CA ARG A 2 21.42 6.90 7.16
C ARG A 2 22.22 8.14 7.58
N GLU A 3 23.38 8.37 6.97
CA GLU A 3 24.21 9.57 7.26
C GLU A 3 23.48 10.88 6.98
N LEU A 4 22.69 10.96 5.89
CA LEU A 4 21.85 12.13 5.61
C LEU A 4 20.76 12.31 6.68
N SER A 5 20.08 11.23 7.11
CA SER A 5 19.09 11.31 8.20
C SER A 5 19.76 11.75 9.50
N THR A 6 20.94 11.22 9.81
CA THR A 6 21.71 11.57 11.02
C THR A 6 22.16 13.03 11.00
N VAL A 7 22.61 13.56 9.85
CA VAL A 7 22.98 14.97 9.70
C VAL A 7 21.75 15.87 9.86
N PHE A 8 20.61 15.51 9.29
CA PHE A 8 19.36 16.26 9.47
C PHE A 8 18.85 16.18 10.91
N GLU A 9 18.94 15.02 11.56
CA GLU A 9 18.56 14.85 12.97
C GLU A 9 19.47 15.69 13.88
N ALA A 10 20.80 15.64 13.69
CA ALA A 10 21.75 16.47 14.44
C ALA A 10 21.47 17.97 14.26
N MET A 11 21.14 18.40 13.03
CA MET A 11 20.76 19.79 12.76
C MET A 11 19.42 20.20 13.42
N ILE A 12 18.48 19.26 13.59
CA ILE A 12 17.20 19.49 14.31
C ILE A 12 17.43 19.50 15.83
N GLU A 13 18.42 18.78 16.34
CA GLU A 13 18.76 18.74 17.77
C GLU A 13 19.38 20.05 18.30
N GLU A 14 20.00 20.85 17.44
CA GLU A 14 20.59 22.14 17.79
C GLU A 14 19.56 23.31 17.92
N VAL A 15 18.28 23.09 17.58
CA VAL A 15 17.25 24.15 17.57
C VAL A 15 16.30 24.01 18.78
N PRO A 16 16.31 24.94 19.75
CA PRO A 16 15.39 24.90 20.88
C PRO A 16 13.93 25.04 20.39
N MET A 17 13.02 24.23 20.91
CA MET A 17 11.59 24.15 20.52
C MET A 17 11.27 23.62 19.10
N GLY A 18 12.26 23.14 18.33
CA GLY A 18 12.07 22.68 16.94
C GLY A 18 11.70 21.19 16.73
N ARG A 19 11.89 20.33 17.75
CA ARG A 19 11.77 18.85 17.62
C ARG A 19 10.44 18.35 17.02
N ARG A 20 9.31 18.99 17.32
CA ARG A 20 8.00 18.58 16.76
C ARG A 20 7.66 19.26 15.42
N LEU A 21 8.12 20.49 15.21
CA LEU A 21 7.84 21.27 14.00
C LEU A 21 8.73 20.89 12.81
N LEU A 22 9.96 20.40 13.06
CA LEU A 22 10.95 20.08 12.02
C LEU A 22 11.24 18.58 11.84
N ALA A 23 10.75 17.69 12.71
CA ALA A 23 10.82 16.23 12.46
C ALA A 23 10.09 15.81 11.17
N THR A 24 9.09 16.59 10.75
CA THR A 24 8.40 16.46 9.47
C THR A 24 9.20 17.00 8.28
N ALA A 25 10.30 17.72 8.50
CA ALA A 25 11.14 18.30 7.44
C ALA A 25 12.27 17.38 6.97
N ASN A 26 12.54 16.26 7.65
CA ASN A 26 13.53 15.29 7.19
C ASN A 26 13.06 14.70 5.83
N PRO A 27 13.83 14.93 4.73
CA PRO A 27 13.43 14.49 3.40
C PRO A 27 13.53 12.96 3.23
N VAL A 28 14.25 12.29 4.14
CA VAL A 28 14.35 10.84 4.18
C VAL A 28 13.11 10.28 4.87
N ARG A 29 12.21 9.75 4.04
CA ARG A 29 10.95 9.13 4.48
C ARG A 29 11.03 7.61 4.57
N THR A 30 12.04 7.00 3.96
CA THR A 30 12.27 5.56 3.96
C THR A 30 13.69 5.22 4.42
N GLY A 31 13.88 4.04 5.00
CA GLY A 31 15.21 3.63 5.47
C GLY A 31 15.41 2.13 5.56
N GLY A 32 16.66 1.76 5.84
CA GLY A 32 17.06 0.38 6.10
C GLY A 32 17.15 -0.52 4.86
N PRO A 33 17.53 -1.79 5.05
CA PRO A 33 17.77 -2.76 3.97
C PRO A 33 16.53 -3.07 3.11
N MET A 34 15.33 -2.82 3.63
CA MET A 34 14.06 -3.03 2.91
C MET A 34 13.38 -1.72 2.49
N GLN A 35 14.03 -0.56 2.68
CA GLN A 35 13.51 0.76 2.27
C GLN A 35 12.09 1.03 2.80
N VAL A 36 11.90 0.84 4.10
CA VAL A 36 10.58 0.92 4.76
C VAL A 36 10.26 2.36 5.10
N SER A 37 8.99 2.76 4.95
CA SER A 37 8.50 4.06 5.39
C SER A 37 8.63 4.22 6.91
N ILE A 38 9.22 5.34 7.34
CA ILE A 38 9.41 5.64 8.76
C ILE A 38 8.06 5.85 9.43
N ALA A 39 7.11 6.51 8.75
CA ALA A 39 5.75 6.69 9.26
C ALA A 39 5.01 5.34 9.42
N PHE A 40 5.25 4.38 8.53
CA PHE A 40 4.73 3.03 8.69
C PHE A 40 5.32 2.36 9.93
N ALA A 41 6.64 2.44 10.11
CA ALA A 41 7.33 1.81 11.24
C ALA A 41 6.88 2.39 12.59
N GLU A 42 6.75 3.72 12.68
CA GLU A 42 6.26 4.42 13.88
C GLU A 42 4.83 3.98 14.24
N ARG A 43 3.92 3.93 13.25
CA ARG A 43 2.55 3.42 13.48
C ARG A 43 2.55 1.95 13.90
N MET A 44 3.30 1.11 13.18
CA MET A 44 3.39 -0.32 13.48
C MET A 44 3.92 -0.58 14.89
N ALA A 45 4.90 0.20 15.35
CA ALA A 45 5.46 0.08 16.70
C ALA A 45 4.47 0.54 17.80
N GLY A 46 3.52 1.42 17.47
CA GLY A 46 2.43 1.81 18.36
C GLY A 46 1.29 0.79 18.42
N ASP A 47 0.93 0.21 17.26
CA ASP A 47 -0.19 -0.74 17.13
C ASP A 47 0.18 -2.18 17.53
N ALA A 48 1.45 -2.56 17.32
CA ALA A 48 2.00 -3.85 17.67
C ALA A 48 3.23 -3.65 18.56
N THR A 49 3.31 -4.36 19.68
CA THR A 49 4.47 -4.29 20.57
C THR A 49 5.73 -4.66 19.81
N TYR A 50 6.56 -3.67 19.46
CA TYR A 50 7.89 -3.91 18.94
C TYR A 50 8.69 -4.64 20.02
N PRO A 51 9.09 -5.90 19.82
CA PRO A 51 9.50 -6.76 20.94
C PRO A 51 10.96 -6.53 21.37
N TYR A 52 11.69 -5.64 20.68
CA TYR A 52 13.11 -5.40 20.94
C TYR A 52 13.32 -4.03 21.60
N PRO A 53 14.34 -3.90 22.47
CA PRO A 53 14.76 -2.60 22.98
C PRO A 53 15.12 -1.66 21.82
N VAL A 54 14.59 -0.45 21.88
CA VAL A 54 14.88 0.64 20.95
C VAL A 54 15.89 1.57 21.61
N ASP A 55 17.03 1.78 20.95
CA ASP A 55 17.98 2.82 21.33
C ASP A 55 17.63 4.10 20.55
N GLY A 56 17.15 5.12 21.27
CA GLY A 56 16.65 6.36 20.68
C GLY A 56 15.23 6.24 20.12
N SER A 57 15.07 6.26 18.80
CA SER A 57 13.76 6.37 18.12
C SER A 57 13.49 5.22 17.14
N ILE A 58 12.22 4.98 16.83
CA ILE A 58 11.83 4.02 15.78
C ILE A 58 12.43 4.39 14.42
N ARG A 59 12.57 5.69 14.13
CA ARG A 59 13.31 6.18 12.97
C ARG A 59 14.75 5.65 12.94
N HIS A 60 15.49 5.77 14.04
CA HIS A 60 16.85 5.22 14.12
C HIS A 60 16.83 3.71 13.94
N GLU A 61 15.88 3.02 14.57
CA GLU A 61 15.77 1.57 14.51
C GLU A 61 15.51 1.06 13.09
N VAL A 62 14.73 1.78 12.27
CA VAL A 62 14.54 1.45 10.83
C VAL A 62 15.87 1.40 10.07
N PHE A 63 16.87 2.20 10.45
CA PHE A 63 18.19 2.18 9.81
C PHE A 63 19.11 1.07 10.31
N THR A 64 18.75 0.34 11.37
CA THR A 64 19.47 -0.86 11.79
C THR A 64 19.08 -2.05 10.91
N ARG A 65 19.96 -3.05 10.82
CA ARG A 65 19.65 -4.28 10.07
C ARG A 65 18.43 -4.98 10.67
N ARG A 66 18.37 -5.08 12.01
CA ARG A 66 17.26 -5.71 12.73
C ARG A 66 15.95 -4.97 12.50
N GLY A 67 15.90 -3.67 12.80
CA GLY A 67 14.67 -2.89 12.70
C GLY A 67 14.18 -2.78 11.26
N GLY A 68 15.07 -2.48 10.30
CA GLY A 68 14.69 -2.40 8.89
C GLY A 68 14.20 -3.74 8.31
N MET A 69 14.75 -4.89 8.74
CA MET A 69 14.19 -6.20 8.39
C MET A 69 12.85 -6.46 9.09
N TYR A 70 12.73 -6.15 10.38
CA TYR A 70 11.50 -6.37 11.14
C TYR A 70 10.33 -5.59 10.53
N PHE A 71 10.47 -4.26 10.38
CA PHE A 71 9.41 -3.43 9.83
C PHE A 71 9.15 -3.73 8.36
N GLY A 72 10.17 -4.16 7.60
CA GLY A 72 9.99 -4.57 6.20
C GLY A 72 9.23 -5.88 6.07
N ILE A 73 9.54 -6.87 6.90
CA ILE A 73 8.80 -8.14 6.94
C ILE A 73 7.37 -7.90 7.43
N ALA A 74 7.18 -7.06 8.44
CA ALA A 74 5.86 -6.63 8.89
C ALA A 74 5.08 -5.92 7.78
N HIS A 75 5.70 -5.01 7.03
CA HIS A 75 5.06 -4.36 5.89
C HIS A 75 4.71 -5.35 4.77
N LEU A 76 5.49 -6.40 4.57
CA LEU A 76 5.23 -7.39 3.53
C LEU A 76 4.17 -8.44 3.92
N LEU A 77 4.21 -8.90 5.17
CA LEU A 77 3.49 -10.09 5.64
C LEU A 77 2.54 -9.82 6.83
N GLY A 78 2.65 -8.68 7.49
CA GLY A 78 1.91 -8.31 8.71
C GLY A 78 0.45 -7.94 8.49
N TYR A 79 -0.09 -8.21 7.30
CA TYR A 79 -1.51 -8.04 7.00
C TYR A 79 -2.07 -9.28 6.31
N ARG A 80 -3.31 -9.62 6.67
CA ARG A 80 -4.06 -10.71 6.03
C ARG A 80 -4.39 -10.31 4.60
N ALA A 81 -4.07 -11.16 3.64
CA ALA A 81 -4.46 -10.99 2.25
C ALA A 81 -4.46 -12.34 1.54
N ASP A 82 -5.55 -12.64 0.84
CA ASP A 82 -5.80 -13.92 0.16
C ASP A 82 -5.36 -13.84 -1.31
N TYR A 83 -4.15 -13.33 -1.54
CA TYR A 83 -3.64 -13.19 -2.89
C TYR A 83 -3.19 -14.53 -3.46
N PRO A 84 -3.57 -14.85 -4.71
CA PRO A 84 -3.22 -16.14 -5.32
C PRO A 84 -1.72 -16.23 -5.66
N GLN A 85 -1.00 -15.10 -5.67
CA GLN A 85 0.42 -15.05 -5.99
C GLN A 85 1.14 -14.02 -5.10
N PRO A 86 2.39 -14.30 -4.68
CA PRO A 86 3.22 -13.34 -3.94
C PRO A 86 3.43 -11.99 -4.66
N LEU A 87 3.34 -11.99 -6.00
CA LEU A 87 3.43 -10.81 -6.85
C LEU A 87 2.59 -9.62 -6.32
N TYR A 88 1.37 -9.88 -5.86
CA TYR A 88 0.47 -8.84 -5.37
C TYR A 88 0.91 -8.26 -4.01
N ARG A 89 1.54 -9.07 -3.14
CA ARG A 89 2.17 -8.54 -1.92
C ARG A 89 3.39 -7.69 -2.25
N PHE A 90 4.15 -8.04 -3.28
CA PHE A 90 5.27 -7.21 -3.74
C PHE A 90 4.77 -5.89 -4.34
N ALA A 91 3.66 -5.92 -5.07
CA ALA A 91 3.02 -4.70 -5.55
C ALA A 91 2.53 -3.82 -4.38
N ASP A 92 1.81 -4.40 -3.42
CA ASP A 92 1.32 -3.71 -2.21
C ASP A 92 2.47 -3.16 -1.34
N PHE A 93 3.62 -3.83 -1.29
CA PHE A 93 4.79 -3.30 -0.57
C PHE A 93 5.17 -1.89 -1.06
N ASN A 94 5.06 -1.67 -2.38
CA ASN A 94 5.36 -0.39 -3.01
C ASN A 94 4.16 0.57 -3.05
N ALA A 95 2.95 0.05 -3.27
CA ALA A 95 1.74 0.85 -3.48
C ALA A 95 0.91 1.09 -2.20
N GLY A 96 1.20 0.39 -1.10
CA GLY A 96 0.40 0.38 0.12
C GLY A 96 -0.40 -0.92 0.29
N TRP A 97 -0.72 -1.25 1.55
CA TRP A 97 -1.50 -2.44 1.87
C TRP A 97 -2.85 -2.43 1.14
N TYR A 98 -3.19 -3.59 0.57
CA TYR A 98 -4.42 -3.84 -0.19
C TYR A 98 -4.54 -3.11 -1.53
N ALA A 99 -3.53 -2.37 -1.97
CA ALA A 99 -3.56 -1.64 -3.25
C ALA A 99 -3.90 -2.56 -4.43
N SER A 100 -3.39 -3.79 -4.46
CA SER A 100 -3.66 -4.73 -5.56
C SER A 100 -5.11 -5.21 -5.61
N ARG A 101 -5.73 -5.48 -4.44
CA ARG A 101 -7.17 -5.78 -4.35
C ARG A 101 -7.99 -4.56 -4.74
N ASN A 102 -7.61 -3.39 -4.27
CA ASN A 102 -8.32 -2.14 -4.53
C ASN A 102 -8.26 -1.77 -6.02
N ALA A 103 -7.12 -1.98 -6.69
CA ALA A 103 -6.98 -1.80 -8.14
C ALA A 103 -7.87 -2.77 -8.94
N ALA A 104 -8.08 -3.98 -8.44
CA ALA A 104 -9.04 -4.92 -9.01
C ALA A 104 -10.50 -4.44 -8.82
N PHE A 105 -10.82 -3.90 -7.64
CA PHE A 105 -12.12 -3.28 -7.39
C PHE A 105 -12.37 -2.06 -8.29
N GLN A 106 -11.38 -1.18 -8.48
CA GLN A 106 -11.48 -0.06 -9.43
C GLN A 106 -11.74 -0.55 -10.86
N ASN A 107 -11.12 -1.66 -11.28
CA ASN A 107 -11.40 -2.24 -12.59
C ASN A 107 -12.86 -2.72 -12.69
N ALA A 108 -13.38 -3.39 -11.66
CA ALA A 108 -14.79 -3.81 -11.62
C ALA A 108 -15.74 -2.59 -11.60
N ALA A 109 -15.45 -1.58 -10.79
CA ALA A 109 -16.23 -0.34 -10.73
C ALA A 109 -16.23 0.41 -12.06
N GLY A 110 -15.10 0.47 -12.76
CA GLY A 110 -15.00 1.09 -14.09
C GLY A 110 -15.81 0.35 -15.15
N ILE A 111 -15.81 -0.99 -15.11
CA ILE A 111 -16.67 -1.81 -15.97
C ILE A 111 -18.15 -1.55 -15.65
N ALA A 112 -18.53 -1.65 -14.37
CA ALA A 112 -19.92 -1.51 -13.94
C ALA A 112 -20.50 -0.12 -14.25
N SER A 113 -19.71 0.94 -14.03
CA SER A 113 -20.15 2.33 -14.28
C SER A 113 -19.96 2.82 -15.71
N GLY A 114 -19.20 2.09 -16.54
CA GLY A 114 -18.77 2.56 -17.86
C GLY A 114 -17.78 3.72 -17.84
N LEU A 115 -17.26 4.10 -16.66
CA LEU A 115 -16.32 5.22 -16.50
C LEU A 115 -14.86 4.74 -16.46
N PRO A 116 -13.93 5.46 -17.12
CA PRO A 116 -12.51 5.16 -16.99
C PRO A 116 -12.02 5.54 -15.58
N LEU A 117 -11.43 4.57 -14.88
CA LEU A 117 -10.84 4.75 -13.57
C LEU A 117 -9.33 4.50 -13.60
N ASP A 118 -8.59 5.26 -12.80
CA ASP A 118 -7.20 4.96 -12.51
C ASP A 118 -7.15 3.70 -11.65
N LEU A 119 -6.32 2.73 -12.04
CA LEU A 119 -6.21 1.43 -11.35
C LEU A 119 -5.03 1.46 -10.37
N ASP A 120 -4.96 2.49 -9.53
CA ASP A 120 -3.87 2.79 -8.60
C ASP A 120 -4.08 2.19 -7.20
N GLY A 121 -5.28 1.75 -6.86
CA GLY A 121 -5.63 1.20 -5.55
C GLY A 121 -6.16 2.24 -4.54
N ASP A 122 -6.25 3.51 -4.92
CA ASP A 122 -6.73 4.59 -4.07
C ASP A 122 -8.25 4.77 -4.24
N LEU A 123 -9.00 4.26 -3.27
CA LEU A 123 -10.47 4.25 -3.33
C LEU A 123 -11.12 5.53 -2.77
N VAL A 124 -10.43 6.25 -1.89
CA VAL A 124 -10.93 7.42 -1.17
C VAL A 124 -9.87 8.52 -1.15
N ARG A 125 -10.28 9.79 -1.04
CA ARG A 125 -9.32 10.89 -0.85
C ARG A 125 -9.06 11.13 0.62
N TYR A 126 -7.80 11.38 0.97
CA TYR A 126 -7.40 11.67 2.35
C TYR A 126 -7.75 13.09 2.80
N ASP A 127 -8.08 13.99 1.88
CA ASP A 127 -8.52 15.36 2.18
C ASP A 127 -10.03 15.49 2.47
N GLY A 128 -10.73 14.35 2.56
CA GLY A 128 -12.17 14.30 2.81
C GLY A 128 -13.04 14.53 1.57
N GLY A 129 -12.44 14.76 0.40
CA GLY A 129 -13.16 14.85 -0.86
C GLY A 129 -13.64 13.51 -1.41
N VAL A 130 -14.57 13.55 -2.36
CA VAL A 130 -15.04 12.36 -3.10
C VAL A 130 -14.01 11.98 -4.16
N SER A 131 -13.53 10.73 -4.13
CA SER A 131 -12.61 10.22 -5.16
C SER A 131 -13.36 9.95 -6.48
N ARG A 132 -12.63 9.84 -7.60
CA ARG A 132 -13.24 9.39 -8.87
C ARG A 132 -13.88 8.02 -8.75
N THR A 133 -13.22 7.11 -8.04
CA THR A 133 -13.75 5.77 -7.76
C THR A 133 -15.07 5.86 -6.98
N GLU A 134 -15.13 6.70 -5.94
CA GLU A 134 -16.32 6.86 -5.14
C GLU A 134 -17.47 7.49 -5.95
N ALA A 135 -17.18 8.52 -6.75
CA ALA A 135 -18.18 9.13 -7.64
C ALA A 135 -18.76 8.09 -8.62
N ALA A 136 -17.91 7.28 -9.25
CA ALA A 136 -18.34 6.23 -10.17
C ALA A 136 -19.20 5.17 -9.47
N VAL A 137 -18.84 4.75 -8.26
CA VAL A 137 -19.62 3.76 -7.49
C VAL A 137 -20.93 4.35 -6.97
N ARG A 138 -20.98 5.65 -6.61
CA ARG A 138 -22.22 6.34 -6.22
C ARG A 138 -23.25 6.36 -7.34
N MET A 139 -22.83 6.47 -8.60
CA MET A 139 -23.73 6.36 -9.76
C MET A 139 -24.41 5.00 -9.87
N LEU A 140 -23.78 3.94 -9.36
CA LEU A 140 -24.35 2.59 -9.31
C LEU A 140 -25.33 2.40 -8.13
N GLY A 141 -25.48 3.40 -7.24
CA GLY A 141 -26.28 3.31 -6.02
C GLY A 141 -27.67 2.68 -6.19
N PRO A 142 -28.49 3.09 -7.19
CA PRO A 142 -29.79 2.48 -7.45
C PRO A 142 -29.71 0.99 -7.79
N GLU A 143 -28.80 0.58 -8.67
CA GLU A 143 -28.60 -0.82 -9.07
C GLU A 143 -28.06 -1.66 -7.91
N LEU A 144 -27.17 -1.08 -7.10
CA LEU A 144 -26.63 -1.72 -5.91
C LEU A 144 -27.64 -1.74 -4.76
N GLY A 145 -28.72 -0.95 -4.80
CA GLY A 145 -29.62 -0.72 -3.67
C GLY A 145 -28.87 -0.18 -2.45
N MET A 146 -27.98 0.79 -2.65
CA MET A 146 -27.13 1.37 -1.60
C MET A 146 -27.17 2.90 -1.65
N SER A 147 -27.28 3.54 -0.49
CA SER A 147 -27.13 4.99 -0.37
C SER A 147 -25.67 5.41 -0.47
N GLU A 148 -25.42 6.67 -0.83
CA GLU A 148 -24.06 7.23 -0.90
C GLU A 148 -23.31 7.07 0.44
N ALA A 149 -24.00 7.22 1.57
CA ALA A 149 -23.41 7.03 2.89
C ALA A 149 -23.00 5.58 3.16
N GLN A 150 -23.78 4.60 2.69
CA GLN A 150 -23.40 3.18 2.77
C GLN A 150 -22.19 2.87 1.89
N ILE A 151 -22.14 3.46 0.69
CA ILE A 151 -21.02 3.33 -0.25
C ILE A 151 -19.75 3.90 0.38
N HIS A 152 -19.80 5.14 0.87
CA HIS A 152 -18.66 5.79 1.52
C HIS A 152 -18.14 4.99 2.71
N ARG A 153 -19.03 4.54 3.61
CA ARG A 153 -18.66 3.70 4.77
C ARG A 153 -18.00 2.37 4.38
N ALA A 154 -18.30 1.82 3.22
CA ALA A 154 -17.60 0.65 2.72
C ALA A 154 -16.23 1.02 2.14
N LEU A 155 -16.15 2.08 1.32
CA LEU A 155 -14.89 2.51 0.69
C LEU A 155 -13.83 2.95 1.71
N VAL A 156 -14.20 3.60 2.81
CA VAL A 156 -13.22 3.95 3.87
C VAL A 156 -12.55 2.72 4.52
N LYS A 157 -13.12 1.52 4.34
CA LYS A 157 -12.49 0.26 4.78
C LYS A 157 -11.39 -0.22 3.83
N ALA A 158 -11.11 0.48 2.73
CA ALA A 158 -10.14 0.10 1.69
C ALA A 158 -8.74 -0.25 2.22
N GLY A 159 -8.33 0.33 3.36
CA GLY A 159 -7.05 0.01 4.02
C GLY A 159 -7.08 -1.22 4.94
N SER A 160 -8.19 -1.95 5.00
CA SER A 160 -8.39 -3.10 5.89
C SER A 160 -8.80 -4.35 5.14
N TYR A 161 -8.64 -5.51 5.79
CA TYR A 161 -9.09 -6.80 5.26
C TYR A 161 -10.61 -6.81 5.04
N GLY A 162 -11.38 -6.23 5.97
CA GLY A 162 -12.84 -6.22 5.94
C GLY A 162 -13.50 -5.49 4.77
N PHE A 163 -12.76 -4.77 3.91
CA PHE A 163 -13.33 -4.19 2.69
C PHE A 163 -13.89 -5.27 1.75
N GLN A 164 -13.18 -6.38 1.59
CA GLN A 164 -13.58 -7.46 0.67
C GLN A 164 -14.82 -8.22 1.15
N GLU A 165 -15.22 -8.01 2.40
CA GLU A 165 -16.40 -8.59 3.04
C GLU A 165 -17.61 -7.65 2.96
N THR A 166 -17.43 -6.43 2.42
CA THR A 166 -18.52 -5.47 2.31
C THR A 166 -19.52 -5.87 1.22
N ALA A 167 -20.79 -5.54 1.45
CA ALA A 167 -21.82 -5.68 0.42
C ALA A 167 -21.46 -4.88 -0.85
N LEU A 168 -20.82 -3.71 -0.71
CA LEU A 168 -20.36 -2.92 -1.84
C LEU A 168 -19.39 -3.70 -2.72
N TYR A 169 -18.37 -4.30 -2.11
CA TYR A 169 -17.37 -5.10 -2.82
C TYR A 169 -18.04 -6.23 -3.60
N THR A 170 -18.87 -7.04 -2.94
CA THR A 170 -19.54 -8.17 -3.58
C THR A 170 -20.46 -7.73 -4.72
N LYS A 171 -21.28 -6.70 -4.51
CA LYS A 171 -22.26 -6.24 -5.50
C LYS A 171 -21.61 -5.61 -6.73
N VAL A 172 -20.61 -4.75 -6.57
CA VAL A 172 -19.89 -4.12 -7.71
C VAL A 172 -19.27 -5.18 -8.61
N PHE A 173 -18.65 -6.19 -8.01
CA PHE A 173 -18.11 -7.30 -8.81
C PHE A 173 -19.20 -8.11 -9.50
N ALA A 174 -20.33 -8.40 -8.83
CA ALA A 174 -21.44 -9.12 -9.44
C ALA A 174 -22.01 -8.39 -10.67
N VAL A 175 -22.20 -7.07 -10.58
CA VAL A 175 -22.63 -6.23 -11.70
C VAL A 175 -21.61 -6.31 -12.84
N ALA A 176 -20.34 -6.04 -12.55
CA ALA A 176 -19.28 -6.03 -13.55
C ALA A 176 -19.09 -7.39 -14.24
N GLU A 177 -19.10 -8.48 -13.48
CA GLU A 177 -18.99 -9.86 -13.98
C GLU A 177 -20.19 -10.25 -14.82
N GLY A 178 -21.39 -9.76 -14.47
CA GLY A 178 -22.61 -9.92 -15.27
C GLY A 178 -22.50 -9.25 -16.65
N MET A 179 -21.90 -8.06 -16.72
CA MET A 179 -21.69 -7.34 -17.99
C MET A 179 -20.66 -7.99 -18.91
N VAL A 180 -19.59 -8.59 -18.34
CA VAL A 180 -18.52 -9.21 -19.15
C VAL A 180 -18.66 -10.73 -19.30
N HIS A 181 -19.71 -11.32 -18.70
CA HIS A 181 -20.00 -12.75 -18.70
C HIS A 181 -18.83 -13.64 -18.26
N ARG A 182 -18.03 -13.18 -17.30
CA ARG A 182 -16.91 -13.96 -16.73
C ARG A 182 -16.52 -13.44 -15.35
N PRO A 183 -15.95 -14.31 -14.48
CA PRO A 183 -15.35 -13.87 -13.24
C PRO A 183 -14.21 -12.86 -13.47
N LEU A 184 -14.14 -11.84 -12.64
CA LEU A 184 -13.08 -10.85 -12.63
C LEU A 184 -12.02 -11.19 -11.58
N PRO A 185 -10.73 -10.93 -11.85
CA PRO A 185 -9.68 -11.15 -10.87
C PRO A 185 -9.91 -10.26 -9.64
N ARG A 186 -9.65 -10.80 -8.44
CA ARG A 186 -9.75 -10.07 -7.16
C ARG A 186 -8.46 -9.39 -6.73
N ALA A 187 -7.40 -9.54 -7.53
CA ALA A 187 -6.14 -8.82 -7.36
C ALA A 187 -5.53 -8.48 -8.72
N ARG A 188 -5.02 -7.26 -8.85
CA ARG A 188 -4.34 -6.72 -10.03
C ARG A 188 -3.13 -5.93 -9.55
N VAL A 189 -2.03 -5.94 -10.30
CA VAL A 189 -0.91 -5.04 -9.99
C VAL A 189 -1.33 -3.59 -10.28
N PRO A 190 -1.24 -2.66 -9.30
CA PRO A 190 -1.61 -1.27 -9.50
C PRO A 190 -0.83 -0.58 -10.61
N GLN A 191 -1.50 0.29 -11.35
CA GLN A 191 -0.94 1.04 -12.48
C GLN A 191 -0.36 2.38 -12.02
N ILE A 192 0.59 2.34 -11.08
CA ILE A 192 1.22 3.54 -10.53
C ILE A 192 2.56 3.79 -11.23
N ARG A 193 2.80 5.06 -11.58
CA ARG A 193 4.12 5.55 -11.98
C ARG A 193 4.96 5.83 -10.74
N LEU A 194 6.16 5.28 -10.69
CA LEU A 194 7.09 5.55 -9.59
C LEU A 194 7.80 6.88 -9.83
N SER A 195 7.84 7.71 -8.79
CA SER A 195 8.59 8.96 -8.78
C SER A 195 9.61 8.93 -7.65
N SER A 196 10.87 9.23 -7.96
CA SER A 196 11.92 9.50 -7.00
C SER A 196 12.98 10.37 -7.66
N PRO A 197 13.66 11.27 -6.92
CA PRO A 197 14.74 12.10 -7.45
C PRO A 197 15.87 11.30 -8.12
N LYS A 198 16.01 10.01 -7.79
CA LYS A 198 17.03 9.10 -8.33
C LYS A 198 16.55 8.31 -9.56
N ILE A 199 15.28 8.45 -9.97
CA ILE A 199 14.68 7.67 -11.06
C ILE A 199 14.72 8.47 -12.36
N THR A 200 15.63 8.08 -13.26
CA THR A 200 15.80 8.71 -14.59
C THR A 200 14.99 8.02 -15.70
N ARG A 201 14.28 6.92 -15.38
CA ARG A 201 13.46 6.13 -16.33
C ARG A 201 12.02 6.03 -15.84
N ARG A 202 11.05 5.87 -16.75
CA ARG A 202 9.63 5.64 -16.38
C ARG A 202 9.46 4.27 -15.71
N LEU A 203 9.62 4.21 -14.39
CA LEU A 203 9.42 2.99 -13.59
C LEU A 203 7.97 2.91 -13.09
N THR A 204 7.45 1.70 -12.93
CA THR A 204 6.06 1.44 -12.48
C THR A 204 6.03 0.39 -11.37
N THR A 205 4.94 0.33 -10.60
CA THR A 205 4.72 -0.75 -9.61
C THR A 205 4.80 -2.13 -10.26
N GLN A 206 4.32 -2.27 -11.51
CA GLN A 206 4.50 -3.49 -12.30
C GLN A 206 5.97 -3.86 -12.51
N TRP A 207 6.82 -2.89 -12.87
CA TRP A 207 8.25 -3.13 -13.01
C TRP A 207 8.87 -3.57 -11.67
N PHE A 208 8.53 -2.89 -10.57
CA PHE A 208 9.03 -3.25 -9.24
C PHE A 208 8.61 -4.67 -8.84
N ALA A 209 7.31 -4.95 -8.85
CA ALA A 209 6.74 -6.21 -8.38
C ALA A 209 7.28 -7.40 -9.19
N THR A 210 7.38 -7.28 -10.52
CA THR A 210 7.93 -8.34 -11.38
C THR A 210 9.42 -8.58 -11.16
N ARG A 211 10.22 -7.53 -10.90
CA ARG A 211 11.65 -7.67 -10.55
C ARG A 211 11.83 -8.40 -9.23
N VAL A 212 11.05 -8.03 -8.20
CA VAL A 212 11.07 -8.69 -6.90
C VAL A 212 10.64 -10.14 -7.03
N ASP A 213 9.54 -10.41 -7.72
CA ASP A 213 9.02 -11.76 -7.92
C ASP A 213 10.00 -12.65 -8.68
N ALA A 214 10.64 -12.14 -9.73
CA ALA A 214 11.67 -12.89 -10.44
C ALA A 214 12.85 -13.27 -9.54
N ARG A 215 13.27 -12.38 -8.63
CA ARG A 215 14.31 -12.68 -7.63
C ARG A 215 13.81 -13.72 -6.62
N TYR A 216 12.59 -13.55 -6.11
CA TYR A 216 11.94 -14.48 -5.20
C TYR A 216 11.88 -15.89 -5.79
N ARG A 217 11.33 -16.06 -6.99
CA ARG A 217 11.24 -17.36 -7.67
C ARG A 217 12.60 -18.01 -7.88
N ARG A 218 13.64 -17.24 -8.25
CA ARG A 218 15.02 -17.76 -8.35
C ARG A 218 15.55 -18.26 -7.00
N CYS A 219 15.31 -17.51 -5.92
CA CYS A 219 15.71 -17.94 -4.57
C CYS A 219 14.99 -19.23 -4.17
N MET A 220 13.67 -19.31 -4.37
CA MET A 220 12.88 -20.51 -4.06
C MET A 220 13.33 -21.72 -4.88
N ALA A 221 13.66 -21.53 -6.16
CA ALA A 221 14.18 -22.59 -7.01
C ALA A 221 15.54 -23.12 -6.56
N ARG A 222 16.44 -22.23 -6.08
CA ARG A 222 17.73 -22.64 -5.51
C ARG A 222 17.55 -23.38 -4.19
N GLY A 223 16.70 -22.88 -3.30
CA GLY A 223 16.41 -23.53 -2.02
C GLY A 223 15.84 -24.94 -2.19
N ARG A 224 14.98 -25.15 -3.20
CA ARG A 224 14.44 -26.48 -3.53
C ARG A 224 15.46 -27.47 -4.12
N ARG A 225 16.57 -26.99 -4.69
CA ARG A 225 17.63 -27.83 -5.26
C ARG A 225 18.75 -28.17 -4.26
N GLY A 226 18.76 -27.50 -3.10
CA GLY A 226 19.73 -27.71 -2.03
C GLY A 226 19.23 -28.58 -0.87
N ASN A 227 17.99 -29.08 -0.98
CA ASN A 227 17.44 -30.21 -0.23
C ASN A 227 17.41 -31.43 -1.14
#